data_AF-A0A9X2GDD3-F1
#
_entry.id   AF-A0A9X2GDD3-F1
#
_cell.length_a   1.000
_cell.length_b   1.000
_cell.length_c   1.000
_cell.angle_alpha   90.00
_cell.angle_beta   90.00
_cell.angle_gamma   90.00
#
_symmetry.space_group_name_H-M   'P 1'
#
loop_
_entity.id
_entity.type
_entity.pdbx_description
1 polymer ?
#
loop_
_entity_poly.entity_id
_entity_poly.type
_entity_poly.pdbx_seq_one_letter_code
_entity_poly.pdbx_strand_id
1 'polypeptide(L)' 'MEATGDVARAVLRRFDLLTEVLGLDRGRAVGWTLGRVLQNALWDIEDGKTALEPVHVAIALALLRRRE' A
#
# COMPACT_ATOMS: atom_id res chain seq x y z
N MET A 1 -4.09 21.75 9.79
CA MET A 1 -4.49 21.65 8.37
C MET A 1 -4.25 20.22 7.92
N GLU A 2 -5.17 19.31 8.21
CA GLU A 2 -5.16 18.00 7.55
C GLU A 2 -5.80 18.19 6.18
N ALA A 3 -5.01 18.02 5.13
CA ALA A 3 -5.56 17.86 3.80
C ALA A 3 -6.22 16.48 3.75
N THR A 4 -7.48 16.37 4.16
CA THR A 4 -8.31 15.16 4.02
C THR A 4 -8.72 14.98 2.55
N GLY A 5 -7.73 15.04 1.65
CA GLY A 5 -7.87 14.69 0.25
C GLY A 5 -7.62 13.20 0.10
N ASP A 6 -8.54 12.53 -0.59
CA ASP A 6 -8.52 11.12 -1.01
C ASP A 6 -7.15 10.43 -0.84
N VAL A 7 -6.98 9.74 0.30
CA VAL A 7 -5.74 9.05 0.67
C VAL A 7 -5.35 8.02 -0.38
N ALA A 8 -6.32 7.32 -0.96
CA ALA A 8 -6.05 6.33 -2.00
C ALA A 8 -5.47 7.00 -3.25
N ARG A 9 -6.06 8.11 -3.71
CA ARG A 9 -5.50 8.91 -4.81
C ARG A 9 -4.10 9.42 -4.48
N ALA A 10 -3.86 9.85 -3.24
CA ALA A 10 -2.56 10.34 -2.82
C ALA A 10 -1.48 9.24 -2.78
N VAL A 11 -1.85 8.03 -2.34
CA VAL A 11 -0.99 6.83 -2.36
C VAL A 11 -0.66 6.45 -3.80
N LEU A 12 -1.67 6.35 -4.67
CA LEU A 12 -1.48 5.96 -6.08
C LEU A 12 -0.55 6.93 -6.82
N ARG A 13 -0.76 8.25 -6.65
CA ARG A 13 0.12 9.26 -7.26
C ARG A 13 1.58 9.10 -6.83
N ARG A 14 1.84 8.92 -5.54
CA ARG A 14 3.22 8.75 -5.03
C ARG A 14 3.82 7.44 -5.51
N PHE A 15 3.03 6.39 -5.53
CA PHE A 15 3.46 5.08 -6.00
C PHE A 15 3.83 5.11 -7.49
N ASP A 16 3.00 5.73 -8.33
CA ASP A 16 3.29 5.88 -9.76
C ASP A 16 4.54 6.71 -10.00
N LEU A 17 4.71 7.82 -9.27
CA LEU A 17 5.90 8.66 -9.37
C LEU A 17 7.17 7.89 -8.94
N LEU A 18 7.14 7.20 -7.80
CA LEU A 18 8.30 6.46 -7.31
C LEU A 18 8.70 5.32 -8.24
N THR A 19 7.73 4.56 -8.74
CA THR A 19 8.00 3.46 -9.68
C THR A 19 8.54 3.97 -11.01
N GLU A 20 8.06 5.12 -11.49
CA GLU A 20 8.59 5.77 -12.69
C GLU A 20 10.02 6.26 -12.50
N VAL A 21 10.30 7.03 -11.44
CA VAL A 21 11.64 7.58 -11.16
C VAL A 21 12.67 6.47 -10.95
N LEU A 22 12.27 5.35 -10.36
CA LEU A 22 13.14 4.20 -10.12
C LEU A 22 13.19 3.20 -11.30
N GLY A 23 12.42 3.42 -12.37
CA GLY A 23 12.38 2.53 -13.53
C GLY A 23 11.83 1.13 -13.22
N LEU A 24 10.94 1.00 -12.24
CA LEU A 24 10.39 -0.28 -11.80
C LEU A 24 9.19 -0.69 -12.66
N ASP A 25 9.08 -1.99 -12.94
CA ASP A 25 7.84 -2.55 -13.49
C ASP A 25 6.69 -2.37 -12.49
N ARG A 26 5.66 -1.63 -12.89
CA ARG A 26 4.54 -1.27 -11.99
C ARG A 26 3.77 -2.50 -11.52
N GLY A 27 3.58 -3.50 -12.38
CA GLY A 27 2.87 -4.73 -12.01
C GLY A 27 3.60 -5.52 -10.92
N ARG A 28 4.90 -5.70 -11.08
CA ARG A 28 5.78 -6.33 -10.09
C ARG A 28 5.88 -5.52 -8.80
N ALA A 29 5.98 -4.18 -8.91
CA ALA A 29 6.00 -3.30 -7.73
C ALA A 29 4.70 -3.41 -6.92
N VAL A 30 3.53 -3.51 -7.59
CA VAL A 30 2.23 -3.74 -6.91
C VAL A 30 2.25 -5.08 -6.19
N GLY A 31 2.66 -6.16 -6.89
CA GLY A 31 2.73 -7.50 -6.30
C GLY A 31 3.64 -7.57 -5.08
N TRP A 32 4.83 -6.97 -5.17
CA TRP A 32 5.79 -6.90 -4.06
C TRP A 32 5.22 -6.10 -2.87
N THR A 33 4.59 -4.97 -3.13
CA THR A 33 4.03 -4.11 -2.07
C THR A 33 2.89 -4.80 -1.32
N LEU A 34 1.98 -5.46 -2.05
CA LEU A 34 0.91 -6.25 -1.44
C LEU A 34 1.47 -7.44 -0.65
N GLY A 35 2.52 -8.09 -1.15
CA GLY A 35 3.24 -9.15 -0.42
C GLY A 35 3.86 -8.64 0.89
N ARG A 36 4.45 -7.44 0.90
CA ARG A 36 4.97 -6.83 2.14
C ARG A 36 3.89 -6.43 3.12
N VAL A 37 2.75 -5.91 2.65
CA VAL A 37 1.60 -5.64 3.52
C VAL A 37 1.11 -6.93 4.18
N LEU A 38 0.99 -8.03 3.41
CA LEU A 38 0.61 -9.34 3.96
C LEU A 38 1.64 -9.83 4.99
N GLN A 39 2.94 -9.74 4.71
CA GLN A 39 3.97 -10.14 5.66
C GLN A 39 3.90 -9.33 6.96
N ASN A 40 3.73 -8.02 6.87
CA ASN A 40 3.58 -7.17 8.07
C ASN A 40 2.33 -7.57 8.87
N ALA A 41 1.22 -7.85 8.20
CA ALA A 41 0.00 -8.33 8.85
C ALA A 41 0.21 -9.66 9.59
N LEU A 42 0.99 -10.58 9.01
CA LEU A 42 1.31 -11.85 9.66
C LEU A 42 2.16 -11.65 10.92
N TRP A 43 3.14 -10.74 10.88
CA TRP A 43 3.91 -10.37 12.07
C TRP A 43 3.06 -9.66 13.12
N ASP A 44 2.15 -8.76 12.71
CA ASP A 44 1.21 -8.12 13.64
C ASP A 44 0.37 -9.18 14.41
N ILE A 45 -0.08 -10.24 13.71
CA ILE A 45 -0.80 -11.36 14.33
C ILE A 45 0.10 -12.16 15.27
N GLU A 46 1.33 -12.47 14.86
CA GLU A 46 2.32 -13.17 15.68
C GLU A 46 2.66 -12.38 16.96
N ASP A 47 2.71 -11.05 16.86
CA ASP A 47 2.90 -10.11 17.98
C ASP A 47 1.64 -9.92 18.84
N GLY A 48 0.53 -10.60 18.51
CA GLY A 48 -0.72 -10.56 19.27
C GLY A 48 -1.57 -9.31 19.04
N LYS A 49 -1.30 -8.51 18.00
CA LYS A 49 -2.15 -7.39 17.63
C LYS A 49 -3.49 -7.89 17.09
N THR A 50 -4.54 -7.12 17.36
CA THR A 50 -5.92 -7.45 16.97
C THR A 50 -6.43 -6.64 15.78
N ALA A 51 -5.61 -5.73 15.25
CA ALA A 51 -5.94 -4.88 14.12
C ALA A 51 -4.69 -4.65 13.25
N LEU A 52 -4.93 -4.48 11.94
CA LEU A 52 -3.89 -4.09 11.00
C LEU A 52 -3.59 -2.60 11.12
N GLU A 53 -2.33 -2.24 10.88
CA GLU A 53 -1.93 -0.83 10.82
C GLU A 53 -2.73 -0.08 9.72
N PRO A 54 -3.43 1.03 10.05
CA PRO A 54 -4.30 1.75 9.12
C PRO A 54 -3.60 2.16 7.81
N VAL A 55 -2.31 2.47 7.89
CA VAL A 55 -1.49 2.83 6.71
C VAL A 55 -1.32 1.64 5.75
N HIS A 56 -1.11 0.43 6.27
CA HIS A 56 -0.98 -0.78 5.45
C HIS A 56 -2.31 -1.10 4.77
N VAL A 57 -3.43 -0.94 5.49
CA VAL A 57 -4.79 -1.11 4.94
C VAL A 57 -5.05 -0.10 3.82
N ALA A 58 -4.74 1.18 4.05
CA ALA A 58 -4.93 2.21 3.04
C ALA A 58 -4.14 1.94 1.76
N ILE A 59 -2.88 1.49 1.88
CA ILE A 59 -2.04 1.11 0.74
C ILE A 59 -2.62 -0.10 0.01
N ALA A 60 -2.98 -1.16 0.72
CA ALA A 60 -3.53 -2.37 0.11
C ALA A 60 -4.83 -2.08 -0.65
N LEU A 61 -5.76 -1.34 -0.05
CA LEU A 61 -7.03 -0.99 -0.69
C LEU A 61 -6.82 -0.11 -1.93
N ALA A 62 -5.89 0.84 -1.88
CA ALA A 62 -5.58 1.68 -3.04
C ALA A 62 -5.03 0.86 -4.22
N LEU A 63 -4.13 -0.09 -3.95
CA LEU A 63 -3.52 -0.92 -4.98
C LEU A 63 -4.44 -2.03 -5.50
N LEU A 64 -5.31 -2.60 -4.66
CA LEU A 64 -6.28 -3.62 -5.07
C LEU A 64 -7.35 -3.04 -5.99
N ARG A 65 -7.93 -1.88 -5.64
CA ARG A 65 -8.95 -1.19 -6.46
C ARG A 65 -8.44 -0.73 -7.83
N ARG A 66 -7.13 -0.65 -8.03
CA ARG A 66 -6.53 -0.35 -9.34
C ARG A 66 -6.57 -1.57 -10.29
N ARG A 67 -6.69 -2.79 -9.74
CA ARG A 67 -6.69 -4.04 -10.52
C ARG A 67 -8.09 -4.46 -10.97
N GLU A 68 -9.12 -3.87 -10.37
CA GLU A 68 -10.55 -4.00 -10.74
C GLU A 68 -10.88 -3.06 -11.90
#